data_AF-A0A355F9H0-F1
#
_entry.id   AF-A0A355F9H0-F1
#
_cell.length_a   1.000
_cell.length_b   1.000
_cell.length_c   1.000
_cell.angle_alpha   90.00
_cell.angle_beta   90.00
_cell.angle_gamma   90.00
#
_symmetry.space_group_name_H-M   'P 1'
#
loop_
_entity.id
_entity.type
_entity.pdbx_description
1 polymer ?
#
loop_
_entity_poly.entity_id
_entity_poly.type
_entity_poly.pdbx_seq_one_letter_code
_entity_poly.pdbx_strand_id
1 'polypeptide(L)' 'MRKNLTTLAGLAVLITLATGPAFAGDVVGTITYTGKVPTLKPVAMNADPGCAAKHTTPVAS' A
#
# COMPACT_ATOMS: atom_id res chain seq x y z
N MET A 1 -27.70 27.55 17.20
CA MET A 1 -26.24 27.38 17.19
C MET A 1 -25.77 25.92 17.16
N ARG A 2 -26.49 24.94 17.74
CA ARG A 2 -26.05 23.52 17.77
C ARG A 2 -26.03 22.79 16.41
N LYS A 3 -26.93 23.14 15.47
CA LYS A 3 -26.96 22.55 14.10
C LYS A 3 -25.71 22.89 13.28
N ASN A 4 -25.13 24.07 13.52
CA ASN A 4 -23.97 24.59 12.81
C ASN A 4 -22.68 23.89 13.29
N LEU A 5 -22.67 23.46 14.56
CA LEU A 5 -21.54 22.76 15.17
C LEU A 5 -21.45 21.31 14.66
N THR A 6 -22.59 20.64 14.46
CA THR A 6 -22.63 19.28 13.88
C THR A 6 -22.25 19.24 12.41
N THR A 7 -22.60 20.27 11.63
CA THR A 7 -22.20 20.35 10.20
C THR A 7 -20.72 20.65 10.03
N LEU A 8 -20.14 21.49 10.88
CA LEU A 8 -18.70 21.78 10.89
C LEU A 8 -17.87 20.54 11.30
N ALA A 9 -18.33 19.79 12.31
CA ALA A 9 -17.66 18.57 12.74
C ALA A 9 -17.69 17.48 11.66
N GLY A 10 -18.82 17.29 10.97
CA GLY A 10 -18.92 16.33 9.87
C GLY A 10 -18.00 16.67 8.69
N LEU A 11 -17.87 17.96 8.35
CA LEU A 11 -16.98 18.41 7.28
C LEU A 11 -15.50 18.18 7.63
N ALA A 12 -15.10 18.43 8.88
CA ALA A 12 -13.73 18.22 9.35
C ALA A 12 -13.32 16.73 9.30
N VAL A 13 -14.24 15.82 9.65
CA VAL A 13 -14.00 14.37 9.54
C VAL A 13 -13.82 13.93 8.09
N LEU A 14 -14.62 14.46 7.16
CA LEU A 14 -14.48 14.13 5.74
C LEU A 14 -13.15 14.60 5.14
N ILE A 15 -12.67 15.78 5.55
CA ILE A 15 -11.38 16.32 5.08
C ILE A 15 -10.20 15.49 5.60
N THR A 16 -10.26 15.01 6.85
CA THR A 16 -9.17 14.21 7.45
C THR A 16 -9.09 12.78 6.89
N LEU A 17 -10.21 12.17 6.49
CA LEU A 17 -10.20 10.85 5.85
C LEU A 17 -9.70 10.91 4.40
N ALA A 18 -9.90 12.04 3.72
CA ALA A 18 -9.52 12.20 2.31
C ALA A 18 -8.01 12.44 2.08
N THR A 19 -7.24 12.78 3.12
CA THR A 19 -5.79 13.04 3.00
C THR A 19 -4.93 11.79 3.15
N GLY A 20 -5.47 10.67 3.64
CA GLY A 20 -4.72 9.41 3.79
C GLY A 20 -4.02 8.92 2.52
N PRO A 21 -4.68 8.92 1.34
CA PRO A 21 -4.06 8.49 0.09
C PRO A 21 -2.99 9.45 -0.43
N ALA A 22 -3.01 10.73 -0.01
CA ALA A 22 -2.02 11.71 -0.46
C ALA A 22 -0.62 11.46 0.13
N PHE A 23 -0.52 10.62 1.16
CA PHE A 23 0.75 10.17 1.76
C PHE A 23 1.12 8.74 1.34
N ALA A 24 0.44 8.14 0.38
CA ALA A 24 0.90 6.92 -0.27
C ALA A 24 2.07 7.29 -1.20
N GLY A 25 3.29 7.16 -0.69
CA GLY A 25 4.51 7.34 -1.47
C GLY A 25 5.02 6.00 -1.98
N ASP A 26 5.35 5.93 -3.27
CA ASP A 26 6.05 4.78 -3.84
C ASP A 26 7.55 4.90 -3.59
N VAL A 27 8.16 3.82 -3.11
CA VAL A 27 9.63 3.73 -3.04
C VAL A 27 10.13 3.28 -4.41
N VAL A 28 10.68 4.22 -5.17
CA VAL A 28 11.28 3.96 -6.48
C VAL A 28 12.80 3.97 -6.35
N GLY A 29 13.44 2.84 -6.59
CA GLY A 29 14.88 2.72 -6.56
C GLY A 29 15.37 1.27 -6.50
N THR A 30 16.68 1.10 -6.61
CA THR A 30 17.33 -0.21 -6.45
C THR A 30 17.66 -0.45 -4.99
N ILE A 31 17.06 -1.47 -4.39
CA ILE A 31 17.43 -1.92 -3.04
C ILE A 31 18.62 -2.86 -3.15
N THR A 32 19.70 -2.52 -2.44
CA THR A 32 20.92 -3.35 -2.36
C THR A 32 20.98 -4.04 -1.01
N TYR A 33 21.39 -5.30 -1.00
CA TYR A 33 21.64 -6.04 0.23
C TYR A 33 23.05 -5.73 0.74
N THR A 34 23.17 -5.37 2.01
CA THR A 34 24.48 -5.31 2.68
C THR A 34 24.89 -6.71 3.11
N GLY A 35 26.01 -7.23 2.58
CA GLY A 35 26.52 -8.57 2.90
C GLY A 35 26.10 -9.66 1.89
N LYS A 36 25.97 -10.91 2.35
CA LYS A 36 25.59 -12.02 1.47
C LYS A 36 24.11 -11.91 1.08
N VAL A 37 23.85 -11.89 -0.22
CA VAL A 37 22.48 -11.91 -0.76
C VAL A 37 21.80 -13.21 -0.32
N PRO A 38 20.60 -13.14 0.28
CA PRO A 38 19.84 -14.34 0.61
C PRO A 38 19.46 -15.09 -0.67
N THR A 39 19.43 -16.42 -0.61
CA THR A 39 18.93 -17.23 -1.72
C THR A 39 17.42 -17.03 -1.83
N LEU A 40 17.01 -16.07 -2.66
CA LEU A 40 15.60 -15.76 -2.88
C LEU A 40 14.95 -16.95 -3.61
N LYS A 41 13.98 -17.60 -2.96
CA LYS A 41 13.21 -18.67 -3.59
C LYS A 41 12.01 -18.05 -4.31
N PRO A 42 11.59 -18.62 -5.46
CA PRO A 42 10.37 -18.18 -6.11
C PRO A 42 9.17 -18.38 -5.17
N VAL A 43 8.37 -17.33 -5.00
CA VAL A 43 7.11 -17.41 -4.27
C VAL A 43 6.06 -18.06 -5.18
N ALA A 44 5.27 -18.96 -4.60
CA ALA A 44 4.12 -19.55 -5.27
C ALA A 44 2.97 -18.53 -5.40
N MET A 45 3.02 -17.69 -6.42
CA MET A 45 1.98 -16.68 -6.71
C MET A 45 0.63 -17.32 -7.09
N ASN A 46 0.63 -18.58 -7.50
CA ASN A 46 -0.56 -19.37 -7.82
C ASN A 46 -1.33 -19.89 -6.59
N ALA A 47 -0.83 -19.65 -5.37
CA ALA A 47 -1.56 -19.99 -4.14
C ALA A 47 -2.80 -19.11 -3.93
N ASP A 48 -2.83 -17.91 -4.50
CA ASP A 48 -3.96 -16.98 -4.47
C ASP A 48 -4.32 -16.51 -5.90
N PRO A 49 -5.58 -16.60 -6.34
CA PRO A 49 -5.96 -16.22 -7.70
C PRO A 49 -5.81 -14.73 -7.99
N GLY A 50 -5.92 -13.86 -6.97
CA GLY A 50 -5.66 -12.43 -7.11
C GLY A 50 -4.17 -12.14 -7.33
N CYS A 51 -3.30 -12.85 -6.63
CA CYS A 51 -1.85 -12.76 -6.79
C CYS A 51 -1.39 -13.32 -8.14
N ALA A 52 -1.92 -14.48 -8.55
CA ALA A 52 -1.65 -15.11 -9.84
C ALA A 52 -2.04 -14.22 -11.03
N ALA A 53 -3.15 -13.46 -10.91
CA ALA A 53 -3.59 -12.54 -11.96
C ALA A 53 -2.68 -11.31 -12.11
N LYS A 54 -1.90 -10.95 -11.09
CA LYS A 54 -1.01 -9.78 -11.09
C LYS A 54 0.44 -10.12 -11.44
N HIS A 55 0.84 -11.39 -11.29
CA HIS A 55 2.20 -11.84 -11.53
C HIS A 55 2.25 -12.98 -12.54
N THR A 56 2.60 -12.64 -13.78
CA THR A 56 2.77 -13.60 -14.88
C THR A 56 4.17 -14.23 -14.93
N THR A 57 5.12 -13.70 -14.15
CA THR A 57 6.48 -14.20 -14.01
C THR A 57 6.77 -14.59 -12.56
N PRO A 58 7.72 -15.51 -12.31
CA PRO A 58 8.12 -15.87 -10.96
C PRO A 58 8.64 -14.66 -10.18
N VAL A 59 8.09 -14.43 -8.99
CA VAL A 59 8.53 -13.35 -8.09
C VAL A 59 9.46 -13.94 -7.04
N ALA A 60 10.66 -13.37 -6.92
CA ALA A 60 11.65 -13.78 -5.93
C ALA A 60 11.46 -12.97 -4.64
N SER A 61 11.54 -13.65 -3.48
CA SER A 61 11.45 -13.06 -2.13
C SER A 61 12.56 -13.53 -1.22
#